data_AF-A0A1G2Y8Z5-F1
#
_entry.id   AF-A0A1G2Y8Z5-F1
#
_cell.length_a   1.000
_cell.length_b   1.000
_cell.length_c   1.000
_cell.angle_alpha   90.00
_cell.angle_beta   90.00
_cell.angle_gamma   90.00
#
_symmetry.space_group_name_H-M   'P 1'
#
loop_
_entity.id
_entity.type
_entity.pdbx_description
1 polymer ?
#
loop_
_entity_poly.entity_id
_entity_poly.type
_entity_poly.pdbx_seq_one_letter_code
_entity_poly.pdbx_strand_id
1 'polypeptide(L)'
;MADWEIHKPQGVCAGSGKTIEPTEEYIASLLETNEGMQRKDYSVEYWNANKPQVYCYWKSIMPKPDQKKKLFIDDNMLMSFFERLATETDEEKLNFRFVLALILMRKRLLKYDSSKNEDGKEIWVLKVSGKDQIQQVSNPHLTEDKIEQLSEQLGQILQVEFSG
;
A
#
# COMPACT_ATOMS: atom_id res chain seq x y z
N MET A 1 -1.21 19.19 5.79
CA MET A 1 -1.00 18.20 4.71
C MET A 1 -0.03 17.21 5.29
N ALA A 2 -0.46 15.96 5.46
CA ALA A 2 0.49 14.92 5.82
C ALA A 2 1.36 14.66 4.58
N ASP A 3 2.66 14.84 4.73
CA ASP A 3 3.63 14.62 3.68
C ASP A 3 3.99 13.14 3.68
N TRP A 4 3.64 12.44 2.60
CA TRP A 4 3.99 11.04 2.45
C TRP A 4 5.42 10.94 1.92
N GLU A 5 6.40 10.99 2.83
CA GLU A 5 7.80 10.72 2.46
C GLU A 5 8.01 9.22 2.20
N ILE A 6 7.83 8.85 0.94
CA ILE A 6 7.93 7.48 0.47
C ILE A 6 9.19 7.33 -0.38
N HIS A 7 10.27 6.91 0.26
CA HIS A 7 11.51 6.65 -0.47
C HIS A 7 11.49 5.28 -1.15
N LYS A 8 12.13 5.21 -2.32
CA LYS A 8 12.53 3.94 -2.96
C LYS A 8 13.37 3.10 -1.98
N PRO A 9 13.43 1.76 -2.14
CA PRO A 9 14.30 0.95 -1.30
C PRO A 9 15.75 1.43 -1.43
N GLN A 10 16.32 1.85 -0.30
CA GLN A 10 17.65 2.46 -0.26
C GLN A 10 18.78 1.43 -0.17
N GLY A 11 18.45 0.13 0.00
CA GLY A 11 19.46 -0.89 0.24
C GLY A 11 20.11 -0.79 1.61
N VAL A 12 19.46 -0.14 2.57
CA VAL A 12 19.97 0.07 3.94
C VAL A 12 18.88 -0.24 4.94
N CYS A 13 19.19 -1.06 5.94
CA CYS A 13 18.31 -1.36 7.06
C CYS A 13 18.11 -0.10 7.92
N ALA A 14 16.87 0.35 8.06
CA ALA A 14 16.52 1.53 8.85
C ALA A 14 16.79 1.36 10.36
N GLY A 15 16.89 0.12 10.85
CA GLY A 15 17.12 -0.17 12.26
C GLY A 15 18.59 -0.31 12.64
N SER A 16 19.39 -0.96 11.79
CA SER A 16 20.81 -1.24 12.08
C SER A 16 21.79 -0.45 11.23
N GLY A 17 21.34 0.24 10.18
CA GLY A 17 22.20 0.93 9.20
C GLY A 17 22.98 -0.03 8.29
N LYS A 18 22.80 -1.35 8.42
CA LYS A 18 23.49 -2.35 7.60
C LYS A 18 22.99 -2.29 6.15
N THR A 19 23.89 -2.43 5.18
CA THR A 19 23.55 -2.66 3.79
C THR A 19 22.71 -3.93 3.63
N ILE A 20 21.66 -3.84 2.83
CA ILE A 20 20.84 -4.96 2.35
C ILE A 20 21.30 -5.22 0.91
N GLU A 21 21.98 -6.33 0.69
CA GLU A 21 22.63 -6.62 -0.57
C GLU A 21 21.61 -6.89 -1.70
N PRO A 22 21.97 -6.66 -2.97
CA PRO A 22 21.14 -7.10 -4.09
C PRO A 22 20.76 -8.57 -3.96
N THR A 23 19.51 -8.90 -4.26
CA THR A 23 18.88 -10.23 -4.09
C THR A 23 18.70 -10.70 -2.65
N GLU A 24 19.09 -9.91 -1.64
CA GLU A 24 18.82 -10.21 -0.25
C GLU A 24 17.34 -9.99 0.07
N GLU A 25 16.76 -10.90 0.87
CA GLU A 25 15.42 -10.72 1.43
C GLU A 25 15.42 -9.63 2.50
N TYR A 26 14.38 -8.82 2.49
CA TYR A 26 14.20 -7.77 3.48
C TYR A 26 12.72 -7.55 3.78
N ILE A 27 12.45 -6.83 4.87
CA ILE A 27 11.11 -6.44 5.27
C ILE A 27 10.88 -4.98 4.92
N ALA A 28 10.06 -4.74 3.91
CA ALA A 28 9.55 -3.41 3.61
C ALA A 28 8.40 -3.11 4.56
N SER A 29 8.31 -1.87 5.04
CA SER A 29 7.26 -1.47 5.97
C SER A 29 6.82 -0.02 5.80
N LEU A 30 5.58 0.25 6.18
CA LEU A 30 5.07 1.61 6.38
C LEU A 30 4.93 1.89 7.87
N LEU A 31 5.41 3.05 8.29
CA LEU A 31 5.26 3.57 9.64
C LEU A 31 4.41 4.83 9.58
N GLU A 32 3.50 4.95 10.51
CA GLU A 32 2.79 6.20 10.74
C GLU A 32 3.64 7.11 11.60
N THR A 33 3.87 8.34 11.14
CA THR A 33 4.58 9.40 11.84
C THR A 33 3.69 10.65 11.92
N ASN A 34 4.14 11.64 12.70
CA ASN A 34 3.46 12.94 12.76
C ASN A 34 3.48 13.70 11.42
N GLU A 35 4.40 13.34 10.53
CA GLU A 35 4.57 13.97 9.22
C GLU A 35 3.76 13.23 8.15
N GLY A 36 3.38 11.98 8.37
CA GLY A 36 2.60 11.16 7.43
C GLY A 36 2.99 9.70 7.50
N MET A 37 2.73 8.94 6.45
CA MET A 37 3.24 7.57 6.36
C MET A 37 4.62 7.57 5.71
N GLN A 38 5.58 6.95 6.38
CA GLN A 38 6.94 6.80 5.90
C GLN A 38 7.27 5.34 5.62
N ARG A 39 7.93 5.10 4.49
CA ARG A 39 8.47 3.79 4.18
C ARG A 39 9.81 3.57 4.88
N LYS A 40 9.95 2.45 5.59
CA LYS A 40 11.24 1.96 6.12
C LYS A 40 11.46 0.51 5.76
N ASP A 41 12.68 0.19 5.36
CA ASP A 41 13.09 -1.17 5.02
C ASP A 41 14.01 -1.70 6.13
N TYR A 42 13.81 -2.95 6.54
CA TYR A 42 14.59 -3.62 7.59
C TYR A 42 15.20 -4.91 7.05
N SER A 43 16.42 -5.23 7.48
CA SER A 43 16.97 -6.58 7.25
C SER A 43 16.11 -7.61 8.01
N VAL A 44 16.02 -8.83 7.46
CA VAL A 44 15.27 -9.91 8.11
C VAL A 44 15.80 -10.21 9.52
N GLU A 45 17.13 -10.11 9.70
CA GLU A 45 17.80 -10.27 10.99
C GLU A 45 17.31 -9.23 12.02
N TYR A 46 17.37 -7.94 11.66
CA TYR A 46 16.92 -6.87 12.56
C TYR A 46 15.44 -7.00 12.89
N TRP A 47 14.62 -7.30 11.89
CA TRP A 47 13.19 -7.49 12.05
C TRP A 47 12.86 -8.60 13.03
N ASN A 48 13.48 -9.77 12.90
CA ASN A 48 13.20 -10.91 13.77
C ASN A 48 13.65 -10.67 15.21
N ALA A 49 14.77 -9.97 15.40
CA ALA A 49 15.30 -9.65 16.73
C ALA A 49 14.48 -8.57 17.45
N ASN A 50 14.06 -7.51 16.74
CA ASN A 50 13.48 -6.32 17.37
C ASN A 50 11.96 -6.20 17.20
N LYS A 51 11.39 -6.81 16.16
CA LYS A 51 9.96 -6.77 15.81
C LYS A 51 9.41 -5.34 15.89
N PRO A 52 9.92 -4.40 15.07
CA PRO A 52 9.53 -3.01 15.14
C PRO A 52 8.02 -2.84 14.94
N GLN A 53 7.42 -1.91 15.69
CA GLN A 53 6.01 -1.58 15.54
C GLN A 53 5.84 -0.76 14.25
N VAL A 54 5.05 -1.30 13.32
CA VAL A 54 4.82 -0.67 12.01
C VAL A 54 3.33 -0.72 11.65
N TYR A 55 2.93 0.18 10.75
CA TYR A 55 1.59 0.24 10.21
C TYR A 55 1.32 -0.86 9.19
N CYS A 56 2.25 -1.23 8.32
CA CYS A 56 2.14 -2.50 7.59
C CYS A 56 3.52 -2.96 7.14
N TYR A 57 3.65 -4.24 6.80
CA TYR A 57 4.92 -4.75 6.31
C TYR A 57 4.72 -5.92 5.35
N TRP A 58 5.71 -6.11 4.47
CA TRP A 58 5.77 -7.22 3.54
C TRP A 58 7.21 -7.65 3.33
N LYS A 59 7.37 -8.93 2.97
CA LYS A 59 8.66 -9.44 2.50
C LYS A 59 8.88 -9.02 1.06
N SER A 60 10.11 -8.63 0.76
CA SER A 60 10.55 -8.29 -0.59
C SER A 60 12.00 -8.73 -0.79
N ILE A 61 12.48 -8.67 -2.03
CA ILE A 61 13.85 -8.98 -2.42
C ILE A 61 14.49 -7.72 -2.99
N MET A 62 15.68 -7.37 -2.52
CA MET A 62 16.39 -6.18 -2.98
C MET A 62 16.69 -6.30 -4.49
N PRO A 63 16.23 -5.36 -5.34
CA PRO A 63 16.48 -5.45 -6.77
C PRO A 63 17.98 -5.33 -7.08
N LYS A 64 18.44 -6.02 -8.14
CA LYS A 64 19.76 -5.75 -8.71
C LYS A 64 19.75 -4.38 -9.42
N PRO A 65 20.88 -3.66 -9.45
CA PRO A 65 20.98 -2.36 -10.13
C PRO A 65 20.52 -2.38 -11.60
N ASP A 66 20.73 -3.50 -12.28
CA ASP A 66 20.49 -3.67 -13.73
C ASP A 66 19.21 -4.47 -14.06
N GLN A 67 18.47 -4.98 -13.06
CA GLN A 67 17.25 -5.72 -13.33
C GLN A 67 16.10 -4.75 -13.63
N LYS A 68 15.40 -4.95 -14.76
CA LYS A 68 14.04 -4.42 -14.92
C LYS A 68 13.23 -4.87 -13.71
N LYS A 69 12.79 -3.90 -12.92
CA LYS A 69 12.13 -4.12 -11.63
C LYS A 69 10.94 -5.04 -11.86
N LYS A 70 11.04 -6.29 -11.40
CA LYS A 70 9.86 -7.13 -11.23
C LYS A 70 9.19 -6.69 -9.95
N LEU A 71 8.37 -5.67 -10.13
CA LEU A 71 7.54 -5.02 -9.14
C LEU A 71 6.44 -5.98 -8.69
N PHE A 72 6.81 -6.99 -7.90
CA PHE A 72 5.89 -7.98 -7.37
C PHE A 72 5.59 -7.65 -5.91
N ILE A 73 4.65 -6.72 -5.71
CA ILE A 73 3.83 -6.78 -4.51
C ILE A 73 2.79 -7.85 -4.75
N ASP A 74 2.80 -8.82 -3.85
CA ASP A 74 1.82 -9.89 -3.85
C ASP A 74 0.41 -9.34 -3.59
N ASP A 75 -0.58 -9.92 -4.26
CA ASP A 75 -1.99 -9.52 -4.17
C ASP A 75 -2.51 -9.59 -2.72
N ASN A 76 -2.00 -10.52 -1.90
CA ASN A 76 -2.38 -10.63 -0.50
C ASN A 76 -1.92 -9.40 0.31
N MET A 77 -0.80 -8.79 -0.05
CA MET A 77 -0.33 -7.58 0.63
C MET A 77 -1.18 -6.36 0.26
N LEU A 78 -1.56 -6.21 -1.01
CA LEU A 78 -2.48 -5.14 -1.44
C LEU A 78 -3.81 -5.25 -0.68
N MET A 79 -4.34 -6.48 -0.58
CA MET A 79 -5.55 -6.75 0.18
C MET A 79 -5.36 -6.45 1.67
N SER A 80 -4.25 -6.87 2.28
CA SER A 80 -3.96 -6.61 3.70
C SER A 80 -3.87 -5.11 4.00
N PHE A 81 -3.23 -4.33 3.12
CA PHE A 81 -3.14 -2.88 3.27
C PHE A 81 -4.51 -2.20 3.10
N PHE A 82 -5.29 -2.63 2.10
CA PHE A 82 -6.66 -2.16 1.88
C PHE A 82 -7.58 -2.47 3.08
N GLU A 83 -7.49 -3.67 3.65
CA GLU A 83 -8.24 -4.07 4.85
C GLU A 83 -7.81 -3.27 6.07
N ARG A 84 -6.52 -2.94 6.20
CA ARG A 84 -6.04 -2.14 7.34
C ARG A 84 -6.51 -0.69 7.28
N LEU A 85 -6.63 -0.11 6.09
CA LEU A 85 -7.21 1.22 5.90
C LEU A 85 -8.72 1.24 6.18
N ALA A 86 -9.37 0.10 6.44
CA ALA A 86 -10.82 0.05 6.58
C ALA A 86 -11.36 0.76 7.82
N THR A 87 -10.56 0.87 8.88
CA THR A 87 -10.90 1.52 10.14
C THR A 87 -10.44 2.97 10.22
N GLU A 88 -9.81 3.48 9.17
CA GLU A 88 -9.24 4.82 9.15
C GLU A 88 -10.29 5.88 8.84
N THR A 89 -10.16 7.03 9.50
CA THR A 89 -11.08 8.17 9.34
C THR A 89 -10.41 9.41 8.76
N ASP A 90 -9.08 9.39 8.63
CA ASP A 90 -8.32 10.47 8.00
C ASP A 90 -8.65 10.55 6.50
N GLU A 91 -8.87 11.76 6.00
CA GLU A 91 -9.32 12.01 4.62
C GLU A 91 -8.35 11.44 3.59
N GLU A 92 -7.05 11.59 3.84
CA GLU A 92 -6.03 11.13 2.92
C GLU A 92 -5.95 9.61 2.88
N LYS A 93 -6.03 8.95 4.04
CA LYS A 93 -6.13 7.48 4.12
C LYS A 93 -7.40 6.93 3.47
N LEU A 94 -8.53 7.64 3.58
CA LEU A 94 -9.77 7.30 2.87
C LEU A 94 -9.57 7.39 1.35
N ASN A 95 -8.89 8.44 0.88
CA ASN A 95 -8.55 8.59 -0.54
C ASN A 95 -7.62 7.47 -1.02
N PHE A 96 -6.60 7.11 -0.23
CA PHE A 96 -5.72 5.97 -0.53
C PHE A 96 -6.48 4.64 -0.58
N ARG A 97 -7.40 4.41 0.37
CA ARG A 97 -8.24 3.21 0.36
C ARG A 97 -9.10 3.13 -0.90
N PHE A 98 -9.65 4.25 -1.35
CA PHE A 98 -10.42 4.31 -2.58
C PHE A 98 -9.56 3.98 -3.81
N VAL A 99 -8.38 4.59 -3.94
CA VAL A 99 -7.46 4.29 -5.06
C VAL A 99 -6.99 2.83 -5.03
N LEU A 100 -6.70 2.27 -3.85
CA LEU A 100 -6.43 0.83 -3.70
C LEU A 100 -7.62 -0.02 -4.14
N ALA A 101 -8.86 0.37 -3.85
CA ALA A 101 -10.04 -0.32 -4.33
C ALA A 101 -10.07 -0.39 -5.87
N LEU A 102 -9.78 0.74 -6.54
CA LEU A 102 -9.70 0.80 -8.00
C LEU A 102 -8.61 -0.14 -8.56
N ILE A 103 -7.43 -0.15 -7.95
CA ILE A 103 -6.31 -1.03 -8.33
C ILE A 103 -6.70 -2.50 -8.14
N LEU A 104 -7.29 -2.86 -6.99
CA LEU A 104 -7.74 -4.22 -6.67
C LEU A 104 -8.85 -4.68 -7.62
N MET A 105 -9.74 -3.77 -8.04
CA MET A 105 -10.75 -4.05 -9.06
C MET A 105 -10.12 -4.32 -10.44
N ARG A 106 -9.13 -3.54 -10.87
CA ARG A 106 -8.37 -3.77 -12.11
C ARG A 106 -7.66 -5.13 -12.09
N LYS A 107 -7.13 -5.52 -10.93
CA LYS A 107 -6.54 -6.86 -10.68
C LYS A 107 -7.57 -7.98 -10.52
N ARG A 108 -8.87 -7.69 -10.58
CA ARG A 108 -9.99 -8.64 -10.38
C ARG A 108 -10.02 -9.30 -8.99
N LEU A 109 -9.39 -8.67 -7.99
CA LEU A 109 -9.42 -9.12 -6.58
C LEU A 109 -10.67 -8.59 -5.86
N LEU A 110 -11.16 -7.43 -6.28
CA LEU A 110 -12.46 -6.89 -5.89
C LEU A 110 -13.39 -6.82 -7.11
N LYS A 111 -14.68 -6.99 -6.87
CA LYS A 111 -15.73 -6.82 -7.88
C LYS A 111 -16.76 -5.84 -7.36
N TYR A 112 -17.11 -4.86 -8.18
CA TYR A 112 -18.23 -3.98 -7.87
C TYR A 112 -19.53 -4.77 -7.80
N ASP A 113 -20.33 -4.53 -6.76
CA ASP A 113 -21.64 -5.14 -6.59
C ASP A 113 -22.75 -4.09 -6.72
N SER A 114 -22.69 -3.05 -5.88
CA SER A 114 -23.69 -1.98 -5.82
C SER A 114 -23.10 -0.71 -5.19
N SER A 115 -23.84 0.39 -5.22
CA SER A 115 -23.55 1.58 -4.43
C SER A 115 -24.79 2.06 -3.70
N LYS A 116 -24.60 2.72 -2.56
CA LYS A 116 -25.65 3.33 -1.75
C LYS A 116 -25.20 4.71 -1.29
N ASN A 117 -26.14 5.61 -1.07
CA ASN A 117 -25.85 6.89 -0.41
C ASN A 117 -26.18 6.76 1.08
N GLU A 118 -25.19 7.02 1.94
CA GLU A 118 -25.38 7.15 3.39
C GLU A 118 -24.78 8.47 3.86
N ASP A 119 -25.54 9.25 4.62
CA ASP A 119 -25.12 10.55 5.16
C ASP A 119 -24.50 11.51 4.12
N GLY A 120 -25.05 11.49 2.90
CA GLY A 120 -24.56 12.31 1.78
C GLY A 120 -23.25 11.82 1.15
N LYS A 121 -22.77 10.63 1.53
CA LYS A 121 -21.59 9.98 0.95
C LYS A 121 -22.01 8.80 0.09
N GLU A 122 -21.44 8.71 -1.10
CA GLU A 122 -21.58 7.50 -1.92
C GLU A 122 -20.67 6.40 -1.35
N ILE A 123 -21.27 5.26 -1.01
CA ILE A 123 -20.60 4.07 -0.49
C ILE A 123 -20.70 2.97 -1.53
N TRP A 124 -19.55 2.49 -2.01
CA TRP A 124 -19.44 1.34 -2.89
C TRP A 124 -19.42 0.05 -2.09
N VAL A 125 -20.19 -0.93 -2.55
CA VAL A 125 -20.25 -2.29 -2.04
C VAL A 125 -19.45 -3.16 -3.01
N LEU A 126 -18.36 -3.74 -2.52
CA LEU A 126 -17.41 -4.53 -3.31
C LEU A 126 -17.36 -5.96 -2.77
N LYS A 127 -17.44 -6.96 -3.66
CA LYS A 127 -17.25 -8.38 -3.33
C LYS A 127 -15.79 -8.76 -3.49
N VAL A 128 -15.24 -9.48 -2.50
CA VAL A 128 -13.89 -10.05 -2.60
C VAL A 128 -13.93 -11.31 -3.46
N SER A 129 -13.10 -11.34 -4.51
CA SER A 129 -13.05 -12.49 -5.42
C SER A 129 -12.63 -13.77 -4.68
N GLY A 130 -13.41 -14.84 -4.84
CA GLY A 130 -13.13 -16.14 -4.24
C GLY A 130 -13.47 -16.25 -2.75
N LYS A 131 -14.09 -15.23 -2.15
CA LYS A 131 -14.57 -15.25 -0.76
C LYS A 131 -16.01 -14.73 -0.70
N ASP A 132 -16.81 -15.25 0.23
CA ASP A 132 -18.13 -14.68 0.54
C ASP A 132 -17.98 -13.50 1.51
N GLN A 133 -17.20 -12.50 1.09
CA GLN A 133 -16.85 -11.32 1.88
C GLN A 133 -17.15 -10.06 1.08
N ILE A 134 -17.74 -9.07 1.76
CA ILE A 134 -18.09 -7.77 1.19
C ILE A 134 -17.25 -6.68 1.89
N GLN A 135 -16.87 -5.67 1.12
CA GLN A 135 -16.11 -4.50 1.55
C GLN A 135 -16.91 -3.24 1.18
N GLN A 136 -17.05 -2.33 2.13
CA GLN A 136 -17.68 -1.03 1.91
C GLN A 136 -16.60 0.06 1.85
N VAL A 137 -16.62 0.86 0.79
CA VAL A 137 -15.63 1.91 0.52
C VAL A 137 -16.36 3.21 0.20
N SER A 138 -16.04 4.28 0.91
CA SER A 138 -16.55 5.62 0.57
C SER A 138 -15.91 6.09 -0.73
N ASN A 139 -16.71 6.56 -1.68
CA ASN A 139 -16.23 7.26 -2.87
C ASN A 139 -16.01 8.74 -2.53
N PRO A 140 -14.76 9.25 -2.51
CA PRO A 140 -14.48 10.66 -2.23
C PRO A 140 -14.73 11.56 -3.44
N HIS A 141 -15.15 11.00 -4.59
CA HIS A 141 -15.27 11.70 -5.87
C HIS A 141 -13.95 12.39 -6.28
N LEU A 142 -12.86 11.63 -6.23
CA LEU A 142 -11.54 12.11 -6.64
C LEU A 142 -11.52 12.49 -8.12
N THR A 143 -10.80 13.56 -8.44
CA THR A 143 -10.48 13.93 -9.82
C THR A 143 -9.49 12.93 -10.43
N GLU A 144 -9.45 12.84 -11.76
CA GLU A 144 -8.50 11.98 -12.47
C GLU A 144 -7.04 12.29 -12.10
N ASP A 145 -6.69 13.58 -12.03
CA ASP A 145 -5.37 14.07 -11.57
C ASP A 145 -5.02 13.57 -10.16
N LYS A 146 -5.98 13.64 -9.23
CA LYS A 146 -5.75 13.17 -7.86
C LYS A 146 -5.60 11.65 -7.79
N ILE A 147 -6.37 10.91 -8.60
CA ILE A 147 -6.23 9.46 -8.72
C ILE A 147 -4.86 9.09 -9.27
N GLU A 148 -4.37 9.79 -10.30
CA GLU A 148 -3.04 9.57 -10.87
C GLU A 148 -1.95 9.84 -9.82
N GLN A 149 -2.00 11.00 -9.15
CA GLN A 149 -1.05 11.37 -8.09
C GLN A 149 -0.99 10.34 -6.96
N LEU A 150 -2.14 9.86 -6.48
CA LEU A 150 -2.23 8.86 -5.41
C LEU A 150 -1.79 7.47 -5.91
N SER A 151 -2.06 7.14 -7.17
CA SER A 151 -1.61 5.88 -7.79
C SER A 151 -0.10 5.86 -7.92
N GLU A 152 0.53 6.96 -8.33
CA GLU A 152 1.99 7.09 -8.37
C GLU A 152 2.61 6.97 -6.97
N GLN A 153 2.03 7.63 -5.97
CA GLN A 153 2.47 7.49 -4.57
C GLN A 153 2.37 6.05 -4.09
N LEU A 154 1.23 5.37 -4.32
CA LEU A 154 1.08 3.95 -4.04
C LEU A 154 2.12 3.11 -4.80
N GLY A 155 2.44 3.48 -6.04
CA GLY A 155 3.39 2.75 -6.87
C GLY A 155 4.80 2.86 -6.32
N GLN A 156 5.16 4.02 -5.77
CA GLN A 156 6.43 4.21 -5.06
C GLN A 156 6.45 3.46 -3.72
N ILE A 157 5.34 3.48 -2.96
CA ILE A 157 5.20 2.74 -1.69
C ILE A 157 5.43 1.27 -1.93
N LEU A 158 4.69 0.73 -2.88
CA LEU A 158 4.56 -0.70 -3.10
C LEU A 158 5.72 -1.17 -3.99
N GLN A 159 6.43 -0.27 -4.69
CA GLN A 159 7.24 -0.66 -5.85
C GLN A 159 6.36 -1.43 -6.82
N VAL A 160 5.32 -0.77 -7.33
CA VAL A 160 4.44 -1.25 -8.39
C VAL A 160 4.31 -0.18 -9.47
N GLU A 161 4.43 -0.57 -10.73
CA GLU A 161 3.98 0.27 -11.84
C GLU A 161 2.52 -0.10 -12.07
N PHE A 162 1.62 0.80 -11.68
CA PHE A 162 0.22 0.69 -12.03
C PHE A 162 0.04 1.20 -13.46
N SER A 163 0.53 0.45 -14.45
CA SER A 163 0.30 0.82 -15.84
C SER A 163 -1.22 0.89 -16.10
N GLY A 164 -1.62 1.97 -16.80
CA GLY A 164 -2.99 2.28 -17.21
C GLY A 164 -3.66 1.14 -17.96
#